data_AF-A0A6B3HMF4-F1
#
_entry.id   AF-A0A6B3HMF4-F1
#
_cell.length_a   1.000
_cell.length_b   1.000
_cell.length_c   1.000
_cell.angle_alpha   90.00
_cell.angle_beta   90.00
_cell.angle_gamma   90.00
#
_symmetry.space_group_name_H-M   'P 1'
#
loop_
_entity.id
_entity.type
_entity.pdbx_description
1 polymer ?
#
loop_
_entity_poly.entity_id
_entity_poly.type
_entity_poly.pdbx_seq_one_letter_code
_entity_poly.pdbx_strand_id
1 'polypeptide(L)'
;VLHIVKNYTGDRINFGIAAERLAHRDIPCARVLVDDDLATDSEDIAVGRRGTGGAVLIEKILGAAADTGLGLMELQELGTRLAAGCRTLAVASAAHTAPTTGRPAFLLDPEELEYGVGIHGERAPETVHRRPLGPLVERMAFALLETLSPARGSSVITLVNGLGAVTPLELYAVHAELGGLL
;
A
#
# COMPACT_ATOMS: atom_id res chain seq x y z
N VAL A 1 -9.79 2.18 21.34
CA VAL A 1 -10.00 2.39 19.88
C VAL A 1 -8.67 2.29 19.18
N LEU A 2 -8.56 1.53 18.10
CA LEU A 2 -7.34 1.45 17.29
C LEU A 2 -7.55 2.21 15.98
N HIS A 3 -6.72 3.20 15.69
CA HIS A 3 -6.69 3.86 14.39
C HIS A 3 -5.69 3.16 13.47
N ILE A 4 -6.15 2.65 12.33
CA ILE A 4 -5.29 2.16 11.24
C ILE A 4 -5.22 3.30 10.22
N VAL A 5 -4.04 3.90 10.07
CA VAL A 5 -3.87 5.16 9.35
C VAL A 5 -2.88 4.95 8.22
N LYS A 6 -3.30 5.22 6.97
CA LYS A 6 -2.40 5.24 5.82
C LYS A 6 -1.46 6.44 5.96
N ASN A 7 -0.19 6.28 5.57
CA ASN A 7 0.82 7.32 5.75
C ASN A 7 0.71 8.45 4.71
N TYR A 8 -0.34 9.27 4.87
CA TYR A 8 -0.55 10.54 4.17
C TYR A 8 -0.55 11.68 5.17
N THR A 9 0.03 12.83 4.80
CA THR A 9 0.12 14.00 5.69
C THR A 9 -1.24 14.42 6.25
N GLY A 10 -2.26 14.49 5.40
CA GLY A 10 -3.63 14.81 5.81
C GLY A 10 -4.20 13.79 6.80
N ASP A 11 -4.00 12.50 6.53
CA ASP A 11 -4.50 11.42 7.40
C ASP A 11 -3.82 11.47 8.76
N ARG A 12 -2.49 11.62 8.81
CA ARG A 12 -1.73 11.72 10.07
C ARG A 12 -2.21 12.87 10.94
N ILE A 13 -2.41 14.06 10.35
CA ILE A 13 -2.86 15.25 11.06
C ILE A 13 -4.28 15.03 11.60
N ASN A 14 -5.22 14.61 10.75
CA ASN A 14 -6.62 14.47 11.14
C ASN A 14 -6.83 13.37 12.18
N PHE A 15 -6.16 12.21 12.04
CA PHE A 15 -6.23 11.15 13.04
C PHE A 15 -5.46 11.49 14.33
N GLY A 16 -4.45 12.36 14.26
CA GLY A 16 -3.79 12.93 15.43
C GLY A 16 -4.74 13.80 16.25
N ILE A 17 -5.42 14.74 15.60
CA ILE A 17 -6.46 15.59 16.21
C ILE A 17 -7.59 14.72 16.79
N ALA A 18 -8.00 13.66 16.08
CA ALA A 18 -9.01 12.73 16.59
C ALA A 18 -8.53 11.99 17.86
N ALA A 19 -7.28 11.55 17.91
CA ALA A 19 -6.71 10.90 19.09
C ALA A 19 -6.64 11.85 20.29
N GLU A 20 -6.26 13.11 20.10
CA GLU A 20 -6.29 14.14 21.16
C GLU A 20 -7.72 14.35 21.70
N ARG A 21 -8.71 14.45 20.80
CA ARG A 21 -10.12 14.58 21.20
C ARG A 21 -10.65 13.36 21.97
N LEU A 22 -10.19 12.14 21.64
CA LEU A 22 -10.53 10.93 22.38
C LEU A 22 -9.87 10.93 23.76
N ALA A 23 -8.61 11.35 23.86
CA ALA A 23 -7.89 11.48 25.12
C ALA A 23 -8.57 12.48 26.07
N HIS A 24 -9.05 13.62 25.56
CA HIS A 24 -9.85 14.59 26.33
C HIS A 24 -11.17 14.03 26.88
N ARG A 25 -11.62 12.89 26.37
CA ARG A 25 -12.83 12.18 26.80
C ARG A 25 -12.52 10.89 27.58
N ASP A 26 -11.26 10.71 27.99
CA ASP A 26 -10.75 9.52 28.67
C ASP A 26 -10.99 8.21 27.88
N ILE A 27 -10.99 8.28 26.54
CA ILE A 27 -11.13 7.11 25.66
C ILE A 27 -9.73 6.67 25.19
N PRO A 28 -9.23 5.48 25.61
CA PRO A 28 -7.94 4.98 25.17
C PRO A 28 -7.88 4.79 23.66
N CYS A 29 -6.83 5.34 23.04
CA CYS A 29 -6.60 5.27 21.61
C CYS A 29 -5.14 4.92 21.30
N ALA A 30 -4.94 4.06 20.31
CA ALA A 30 -3.63 3.72 19.76
C ALA A 30 -3.65 3.84 18.23
N ARG A 31 -2.47 3.86 17.60
CA ARG A 31 -2.32 3.99 16.14
C ARG A 31 -1.39 2.94 15.57
N VAL A 32 -1.81 2.35 14.46
CA VAL A 32 -0.98 1.61 13.50
C VAL A 32 -0.86 2.50 12.26
N LEU A 33 0.36 2.86 11.90
CA LEU A 33 0.65 3.59 10.68
C LEU A 33 1.00 2.59 9.59
N VAL A 34 0.35 2.70 8.43
CA VAL A 34 0.58 1.85 7.26
C VAL A 34 1.37 2.65 6.23
N ASP A 35 2.58 2.22 5.94
CA ASP A 35 3.59 2.86 5.08
C ASP A 35 4.21 1.83 4.11
N ASP A 36 3.37 1.02 3.46
CA ASP A 36 3.76 -0.14 2.67
C ASP A 36 4.31 0.19 1.27
N ASP A 37 4.07 1.38 0.73
CA ASP A 37 4.40 1.70 -0.66
C ASP A 37 5.90 1.94 -0.88
N LEU A 38 6.56 0.98 -1.54
CA LEU A 38 7.99 1.00 -1.83
C LEU A 38 8.40 2.13 -2.80
N ALA A 39 7.48 2.63 -3.62
CA ALA A 39 7.80 3.62 -4.65
C ALA A 39 8.33 4.95 -4.10
N THR A 40 8.01 5.27 -2.85
CA THR A 40 8.44 6.50 -2.17
C THR A 40 9.39 6.20 -1.01
N ASP A 41 10.11 5.08 -1.07
CA ASP A 41 11.13 4.75 -0.08
C ASP A 41 12.44 5.49 -0.42
N SER A 42 12.51 6.75 0.03
CA SER A 42 13.69 7.62 -0.17
C SER A 42 13.95 8.46 1.08
N GLU A 43 15.23 8.62 1.41
CA GLU A 43 15.70 9.47 2.51
C GLU A 43 15.34 10.96 2.28
N ASP A 44 15.13 11.36 1.02
CA ASP A 44 14.75 12.73 0.64
C ASP A 44 13.25 13.04 0.91
N ILE A 45 12.44 12.01 1.17
CA ILE A 45 10.99 12.16 1.38
C ILE A 45 10.70 12.26 2.89
N ALA A 46 10.58 13.49 3.38
CA ALA A 46 10.38 13.78 4.80
C ALA A 46 9.16 13.10 5.46
N VAL A 47 8.14 12.70 4.67
CA VAL A 47 6.91 12.07 5.15
C VAL A 47 7.06 10.53 5.27
N GLY A 48 8.07 9.95 4.62
CA GLY A 48 8.26 8.50 4.47
C GLY A 48 7.36 7.87 3.40
N ARG A 49 7.31 6.54 3.37
CA ARG A 49 6.53 5.75 2.40
C ARG A 49 5.03 5.99 2.50
N ARG A 50 4.30 6.03 1.38
CA ARG A 50 2.83 6.12 1.39
C ARG A 50 2.20 4.82 1.94
N GLY A 51 0.96 4.92 2.42
CA GLY A 51 0.15 3.74 2.77
C GLY A 51 -0.84 3.41 1.67
N THR A 52 -0.81 2.22 1.08
CA THR A 52 -1.68 1.84 -0.05
C THR A 52 -2.40 0.51 0.18
N GLY A 53 -2.22 -0.48 -0.71
CA GLY A 53 -2.98 -1.72 -0.76
C GLY A 53 -2.77 -2.65 0.43
N GLY A 54 -1.63 -2.56 1.12
CA GLY A 54 -1.32 -3.36 2.30
C GLY A 54 -2.25 -3.08 3.48
N ALA A 55 -2.87 -1.89 3.51
CA ALA A 55 -3.81 -1.50 4.56
C ALA A 55 -4.95 -2.52 4.72
N VAL A 56 -5.52 -3.04 3.64
CA VAL A 56 -6.66 -3.97 3.72
C VAL A 56 -6.29 -5.30 4.39
N LEU A 57 -5.05 -5.78 4.19
CA LEU A 57 -4.56 -7.00 4.83
C LEU A 57 -4.36 -6.77 6.33
N ILE A 58 -3.76 -5.63 6.68
CA ILE A 58 -3.52 -5.23 8.08
C ILE A 58 -4.86 -5.06 8.81
N GLU A 59 -5.83 -4.37 8.19
CA GLU A 59 -7.20 -4.23 8.70
C GLU A 59 -7.87 -5.58 8.92
N LYS A 60 -7.76 -6.51 7.96
CA LYS A 60 -8.39 -7.84 8.06
C LYS A 60 -7.81 -8.68 9.19
N ILE A 61 -6.48 -8.65 9.36
CA ILE A 61 -5.77 -9.41 10.40
C ILE A 61 -6.06 -8.81 11.78
N LEU A 62 -5.97 -7.48 11.91
CA LEU A 62 -6.25 -6.79 13.18
C LEU A 62 -7.71 -6.90 13.59
N GLY A 63 -8.65 -6.84 12.64
CA GLY A 63 -10.06 -7.08 12.90
C GLY A 63 -10.30 -8.49 13.45
N ALA A 64 -9.72 -9.52 12.83
CA ALA A 64 -9.82 -10.89 13.33
C ALA A 64 -9.17 -11.05 14.71
N ALA A 65 -8.01 -10.45 14.94
CA ALA A 65 -7.35 -10.44 16.23
C ALA A 65 -8.21 -9.77 17.33
N ALA A 66 -8.86 -8.65 17.01
CA ALA A 66 -9.76 -7.96 17.92
C ALA A 66 -10.98 -8.83 18.27
N ASP A 67 -11.55 -9.56 17.30
CA ASP A 67 -12.67 -10.49 17.52
C ASP A 67 -12.29 -11.65 18.45
N THR A 68 -11.01 -12.00 18.53
CA THR A 68 -10.50 -13.01 19.50
C THR A 68 -10.22 -12.45 20.90
N GLY A 69 -10.43 -11.14 21.10
CA GLY A 69 -10.31 -10.49 22.41
C GLY A 69 -8.96 -9.84 22.70
N LEU A 70 -8.07 -9.66 21.70
CA LEU A 70 -6.80 -8.97 21.90
C LEU A 70 -7.02 -7.53 22.38
N GLY A 71 -6.24 -7.12 23.37
CA GLY A 71 -6.27 -5.77 23.94
C GLY A 71 -5.67 -4.72 23.01
N LEU A 72 -5.95 -3.44 23.30
CA LEU A 72 -5.54 -2.32 22.46
C LEU A 72 -4.02 -2.26 22.18
N MET A 73 -3.20 -2.50 23.21
CA MET A 73 -1.74 -2.48 23.07
C MET A 73 -1.21 -3.67 22.27
N GLU A 74 -1.81 -4.85 22.46
CA GLU A 74 -1.45 -6.07 21.71
C GLU A 74 -1.80 -5.91 20.23
N LEU A 75 -2.95 -5.31 19.93
CA LEU A 75 -3.34 -4.99 18.55
C LEU A 75 -2.40 -3.95 17.92
N GLN A 76 -1.99 -2.93 18.68
CA GLN A 76 -1.03 -1.95 18.19
C GLN A 76 0.30 -2.62 17.86
N GLU A 77 0.83 -3.45 18.76
CA GLU A 77 2.10 -4.15 18.56
C GLU A 77 2.03 -5.10 17.36
N LEU A 78 0.95 -5.90 17.24
CA LEU A 78 0.72 -6.76 16.09
C LEU A 78 0.66 -5.94 14.79
N GLY A 79 -0.08 -4.83 14.79
CA GLY A 79 -0.23 -3.97 13.62
C GLY A 79 1.09 -3.32 13.19
N THR A 80 1.91 -2.88 14.15
CA THR A 80 3.25 -2.36 13.87
C THR A 80 4.15 -3.42 13.24
N ARG A 81 4.11 -4.68 13.72
CA ARG A 81 4.85 -5.77 13.08
C ARG A 81 4.36 -6.07 11.67
N LEU A 82 3.04 -6.07 11.47
CA LEU A 82 2.44 -6.30 10.16
C LEU A 82 2.83 -5.21 9.16
N ALA A 83 2.76 -3.93 9.55
CA ALA A 83 3.16 -2.80 8.71
C ALA A 83 4.65 -2.89 8.34
N ALA A 84 5.52 -3.20 9.31
CA ALA A 84 6.95 -3.35 9.06
C ALA A 84 7.26 -4.45 8.03
N GLY A 85 6.51 -5.56 8.05
CA GLY A 85 6.63 -6.69 7.13
C GLY A 85 5.76 -6.62 5.87
N CYS A 86 5.17 -5.47 5.55
CA CYS A 86 4.30 -5.30 4.37
C CYS A 86 4.93 -4.33 3.37
N ARG A 87 5.02 -4.73 2.10
CA ARG A 87 5.42 -3.85 1.00
C ARG A 87 4.46 -3.99 -0.18
N THR A 88 4.21 -2.87 -0.85
CA THR A 88 3.41 -2.78 -2.06
C THR A 88 4.10 -1.94 -3.11
N LEU A 89 3.70 -2.16 -4.36
CA LEU A 89 4.17 -1.42 -5.51
C LEU A 89 3.08 -1.47 -6.57
N ALA A 90 2.85 -0.34 -7.24
CA ALA A 90 1.78 -0.19 -8.21
C ALA A 90 2.28 0.37 -9.53
N VAL A 91 1.58 0.06 -10.62
CA VAL A 91 1.84 0.63 -11.94
C VAL A 91 0.53 1.10 -12.56
N ALA A 92 0.58 2.15 -13.37
CA ALA A 92 -0.58 2.63 -14.13
C ALA A 92 -0.24 2.87 -15.59
N SER A 93 -1.12 2.41 -16.48
CA SER A 93 -1.11 2.74 -17.91
C SER A 93 -1.88 4.02 -18.24
N ALA A 94 -2.60 4.58 -17.26
CA ALA A 94 -3.32 5.84 -17.40
C ALA A 94 -3.59 6.43 -16.00
N ALA A 95 -3.63 7.76 -15.93
CA ALA A 95 -4.06 8.46 -14.71
C ALA A 95 -5.57 8.33 -14.50
N HIS A 96 -6.01 8.42 -13.23
CA HIS A 96 -7.42 8.62 -12.93
C HIS A 96 -7.90 10.00 -13.42
N THR A 97 -9.20 10.14 -13.69
CA THR A 97 -9.81 11.45 -13.95
C THR A 97 -10.07 12.15 -12.61
N ALA A 98 -9.39 13.27 -12.38
CA ALA A 98 -9.52 14.03 -11.14
C ALA A 98 -10.95 14.63 -11.04
N PRO A 99 -11.72 14.33 -9.98
CA PRO A 99 -13.10 14.82 -9.87
C PRO A 99 -13.21 16.35 -9.83
N THR A 100 -12.19 17.03 -9.33
CA THR A 100 -12.14 18.49 -9.17
C THR A 100 -11.95 19.23 -10.49
N THR A 101 -11.30 18.60 -11.48
CA THR A 101 -10.96 19.23 -12.76
C THR A 101 -11.64 18.58 -13.97
N GLY A 102 -12.14 17.35 -13.82
CA GLY A 102 -12.67 16.53 -14.91
C GLY A 102 -11.61 16.09 -15.93
N ARG A 103 -10.32 16.22 -15.61
CA ARG A 103 -9.20 15.90 -16.50
C ARG A 103 -8.34 14.77 -15.91
N PRO A 104 -7.55 14.05 -16.72
CA PRO A 104 -6.55 13.12 -16.20
C PRO A 104 -5.62 13.82 -15.21
N ALA A 105 -5.31 13.17 -14.08
CA ALA A 105 -4.42 13.73 -13.05
C ALA A 105 -3.00 14.00 -13.58
N PHE A 106 -2.57 13.22 -14.57
CA PHE A 106 -1.36 13.44 -15.37
C PHE A 106 -1.55 12.84 -16.76
N LEU A 107 -0.68 13.22 -17.71
CA LEU A 107 -0.59 12.61 -19.03
C LEU A 107 0.51 11.56 -19.04
N LEU A 108 0.30 10.49 -19.79
CA LEU A 108 1.23 9.38 -19.95
C LEU A 108 1.17 8.91 -21.40
N ASP A 109 2.32 8.60 -22.00
CA ASP A 109 2.36 8.05 -23.36
C ASP A 109 1.75 6.63 -23.38
N PRO A 110 1.04 6.22 -24.45
CA PRO A 110 0.48 4.86 -24.56
C PRO A 110 1.51 3.72 -24.44
N GLU A 111 2.77 4.00 -24.75
CA GLU A 111 3.89 3.06 -24.66
C GLU A 111 4.64 3.15 -23.32
N GLU A 112 4.10 3.90 -22.36
CA GLU A 112 4.66 4.09 -21.03
C GLU A 112 3.74 3.57 -19.93
N LEU A 113 4.35 3.29 -18.78
CA LEU A 113 3.70 2.97 -17.52
C LEU A 113 4.30 3.88 -16.45
N GLU A 114 3.44 4.50 -15.66
CA GLU A 114 3.86 5.18 -14.44
C GLU A 114 4.19 4.11 -13.38
N TYR A 115 5.46 4.06 -12.95
CA TYR A 115 5.97 3.01 -12.07
C TYR A 115 6.06 3.54 -10.65
N GLY A 116 5.22 3.01 -9.76
CA GLY A 116 5.08 3.50 -8.39
C GLY A 116 4.01 4.57 -8.22
N VAL A 117 2.93 4.54 -8.99
CA VAL A 117 1.83 5.49 -8.85
C VAL A 117 1.12 5.35 -7.49
N GLY A 118 0.77 6.47 -6.86
CA GLY A 118 -0.01 6.52 -5.62
C GLY A 118 -1.53 6.41 -5.85
N ILE A 119 -2.28 6.16 -4.76
CA ILE A 119 -3.75 5.97 -4.82
C ILE A 119 -4.54 7.26 -5.10
N HIS A 120 -3.92 8.44 -5.01
CA HIS A 120 -4.53 9.72 -5.42
C HIS A 120 -3.88 10.26 -6.70
N GLY A 121 -3.23 9.40 -7.49
CA GLY A 121 -2.55 9.78 -8.73
C GLY A 121 -1.24 10.52 -8.52
N GLU A 122 -0.65 10.43 -7.32
CA GLU A 122 0.69 10.98 -7.07
C GLU A 122 1.73 10.17 -7.85
N ARG A 123 2.45 10.87 -8.71
CA ARG A 123 3.52 10.28 -9.53
C ARG A 123 4.69 9.85 -8.66
N ALA A 124 5.39 8.82 -9.10
CA ALA A 124 6.67 8.41 -8.54
C ALA A 124 7.81 8.97 -9.41
N PRO A 125 9.07 8.86 -8.96
CA PRO A 125 10.21 9.35 -9.75
C PRO A 125 10.42 8.62 -11.09
N GLU A 126 9.78 7.47 -11.31
CA GLU A 126 10.06 6.59 -12.45
C GLU A 126 8.83 6.40 -13.37
N THR A 127 9.05 6.65 -14.66
CA THR A 127 8.19 6.21 -15.76
C THR A 127 8.96 5.21 -16.60
N VAL A 128 8.33 4.10 -16.98
CA VAL A 128 8.98 2.99 -17.68
C VAL A 128 8.28 2.70 -18.99
N HIS A 129 9.03 2.25 -20.00
CA HIS A 129 8.39 1.71 -21.19
C HIS A 129 7.56 0.48 -20.86
N ARG A 130 6.44 0.35 -21.57
CA ARG A 130 5.56 -0.80 -21.50
C ARG A 130 6.35 -2.05 -21.89
N ARG A 131 6.26 -3.07 -21.03
CA ARG A 131 6.91 -4.36 -21.23
C ARG A 131 5.85 -5.47 -21.28
N PRO A 132 6.19 -6.65 -21.81
CA PRO A 132 5.36 -7.83 -21.61
C PRO A 132 5.07 -8.06 -20.12
N LEU A 133 3.93 -8.69 -19.83
CA LEU A 133 3.40 -8.82 -18.47
C LEU A 133 4.38 -9.52 -17.51
N GLY A 134 4.91 -10.69 -17.89
CA GLY A 134 5.84 -11.48 -17.07
C GLY A 134 7.03 -10.67 -16.56
N PRO A 135 7.86 -10.07 -17.44
CA PRO A 135 9.00 -9.22 -17.01
C PRO A 135 8.62 -8.02 -16.14
N LEU A 136 7.40 -7.47 -16.31
CA LEU A 136 6.92 -6.40 -15.44
C LEU A 136 6.61 -6.92 -14.04
N VAL A 137 5.84 -8.02 -13.94
CA VAL A 137 5.49 -8.68 -12.68
C VAL A 137 6.74 -9.18 -11.96
N GLU A 138 7.69 -9.78 -12.68
CA GLU A 138 8.98 -10.24 -12.17
C GLU A 138 9.76 -9.10 -11.52
N ARG A 139 9.91 -7.96 -12.21
CA ARG A 139 10.58 -6.78 -11.66
C ARG A 139 9.89 -6.28 -10.39
N MET A 140 8.57 -6.19 -10.40
CA MET A 140 7.81 -5.72 -9.23
C MET A 140 7.96 -6.67 -8.05
N ALA A 141 7.83 -7.98 -8.28
CA ALA A 141 7.94 -9.01 -7.26
C ALA A 141 9.34 -9.03 -6.63
N PHE A 142 10.40 -8.99 -7.44
CA PHE A 142 11.77 -8.99 -6.92
C PHE A 142 12.08 -7.73 -6.11
N ALA A 143 11.65 -6.54 -6.54
CA ALA A 143 11.83 -5.32 -5.75
C ALA A 143 11.19 -5.42 -4.36
N LEU A 144 9.98 -6.00 -4.27
CA LEU A 144 9.30 -6.25 -3.01
C LEU A 144 10.02 -7.30 -2.15
N LEU A 145 10.44 -8.42 -2.74
CA LEU A 145 11.12 -9.51 -2.03
C LEU A 145 12.52 -9.10 -1.55
N GLU A 146 13.28 -8.36 -2.34
CA GLU A 146 14.59 -7.82 -1.92
C GLU A 146 14.43 -6.89 -0.71
N THR A 147 13.44 -6.01 -0.76
CA THR A 147 13.15 -5.09 0.35
C THR A 147 12.69 -5.83 1.60
N LEU A 148 11.80 -6.81 1.48
CA LEU A 148 11.29 -7.59 2.61
C LEU A 148 12.31 -8.59 3.15
N SER A 149 13.22 -9.07 2.30
CA SER A 149 14.21 -10.10 2.59
C SER A 149 13.65 -11.27 3.42
N PRO A 150 12.56 -11.92 2.96
CA PRO A 150 11.93 -12.99 3.72
C PRO A 150 12.89 -14.17 3.90
N ALA A 151 12.87 -14.80 5.07
CA ALA A 151 13.67 -15.99 5.33
C ALA A 151 13.31 -17.10 4.34
N ARG A 152 14.30 -17.86 3.86
CA ARG A 152 14.07 -18.99 2.97
C ARG A 152 13.09 -19.99 3.62
N GLY A 153 12.06 -20.38 2.86
CA GLY A 153 11.02 -21.30 3.34
C GLY A 153 9.92 -20.64 4.17
N SER A 154 9.97 -19.32 4.39
CA SER A 154 8.83 -18.59 4.97
C SER A 154 7.68 -18.47 3.97
N SER A 155 6.46 -18.41 4.49
CA SER A 155 5.27 -18.12 3.69
C SER A 155 5.03 -16.62 3.62
N VAL A 156 4.57 -16.17 2.45
CA VAL A 156 4.14 -14.78 2.23
C VAL A 156 2.65 -14.75 1.86
N ILE A 157 2.00 -13.62 2.13
CA ILE A 157 0.67 -13.32 1.62
C ILE A 157 0.86 -12.37 0.44
N THR A 158 0.30 -12.70 -0.71
CA THR A 158 0.29 -11.83 -1.89
C THR A 158 -1.09 -11.24 -2.10
N LEU A 159 -1.14 -10.00 -2.55
CA LEU A 159 -2.36 -9.32 -2.96
C LEU A 159 -2.14 -8.69 -4.34
N VAL A 160 -2.85 -9.20 -5.34
CA VAL A 160 -2.93 -8.58 -6.66
C VAL A 160 -4.15 -7.65 -6.65
N ASN A 161 -3.90 -6.35 -6.70
CA ASN A 161 -4.93 -5.32 -6.60
C ASN A 161 -5.03 -4.49 -7.89
N GLY A 162 -6.25 -4.35 -8.42
CA GLY A 162 -6.53 -3.41 -9.49
C GLY A 162 -6.75 -1.99 -8.94
N LEU A 163 -6.19 -0.97 -9.61
CA LEU A 163 -6.38 0.44 -9.25
C LEU A 163 -7.70 1.04 -9.77
N GLY A 164 -8.53 0.24 -10.45
CA GLY A 164 -9.87 0.63 -10.86
C GLY A 164 -10.29 0.10 -12.23
N ALA A 165 -9.46 0.30 -13.26
CA ALA A 165 -9.84 -0.01 -14.65
C ALA A 165 -9.31 -1.35 -15.18
N VAL A 166 -8.39 -2.01 -14.47
CA VAL A 166 -7.88 -3.34 -14.84
C VAL A 166 -8.97 -4.38 -14.60
N THR A 167 -9.22 -5.22 -15.60
CA THR A 167 -10.27 -6.24 -15.55
C THR A 167 -9.89 -7.41 -14.63
N PRO A 168 -10.87 -8.17 -14.12
CA PRO A 168 -10.58 -9.38 -13.35
C PRO A 168 -9.71 -10.39 -14.11
N LEU A 169 -9.91 -10.55 -15.42
CA LEU A 169 -9.10 -11.46 -16.24
C LEU A 169 -7.61 -11.05 -16.25
N GLU A 170 -7.34 -9.75 -16.41
CA GLU A 170 -5.98 -9.22 -16.37
C GLU A 170 -5.36 -9.37 -14.98
N LEU A 171 -6.13 -9.16 -13.90
CA LEU A 171 -5.65 -9.41 -12.54
C LEU A 171 -5.33 -10.88 -12.30
N TYR A 172 -6.13 -11.83 -12.83
CA TYR A 172 -5.81 -13.25 -12.76
C TYR A 172 -4.55 -13.61 -13.58
N ALA A 173 -4.30 -12.94 -14.70
CA ALA A 173 -3.06 -13.11 -15.45
C ALA A 173 -1.85 -12.63 -14.63
N VAL A 174 -1.93 -11.46 -14.00
CA VAL A 174 -0.89 -10.97 -13.08
C VAL A 174 -0.67 -11.96 -11.92
N HIS A 175 -1.76 -12.48 -11.34
CA HIS A 175 -1.68 -13.46 -10.26
C HIS A 175 -1.01 -14.76 -10.72
N ALA A 176 -1.31 -15.25 -11.92
CA ALA A 176 -0.69 -16.46 -12.46
C ALA A 176 0.81 -16.28 -12.69
N GLU A 177 1.24 -15.14 -13.26
CA GLU A 177 2.66 -14.78 -13.41
C GLU A 177 3.36 -14.73 -12.04
N LEU A 178 2.76 -14.04 -11.06
CA LEU A 178 3.31 -13.94 -9.71
C LEU A 178 3.45 -15.32 -9.04
N GLY A 179 2.44 -16.19 -9.20
CA GLY A 179 2.45 -17.55 -8.68
C GLY A 179 3.50 -18.47 -9.32
N GLY A 180 4.01 -18.13 -10.50
CA GLY A 180 5.14 -18.83 -11.13
C GLY A 180 6.50 -18.45 -10.56
N LEU A 181 6.60 -17.32 -9.85
CA LEU A 181 7.84 -16.78 -9.29
C LEU A 181 8.09 -17.17 -7.82
N LEU A 182 7.03 -17.47 -7.07
CA LEU A 182 7.05 -17.77 -5.64
C LEU A 182 6.94 -19.27 -5.36
#